data_AF-A0A959NE33-F1
#
_entry.id   AF-A0A959NE33-F1
#
_cell.length_a   1.000
_cell.length_b   1.000
_cell.length_c   1.000
_cell.angle_alpha   90.00
_cell.angle_beta   90.00
_cell.angle_gamma   90.00
#
_symmetry.space_group_name_H-M   'P 1'
#
loop_
_entity.id
_entity.type
_entity.pdbx_description
1 polymer ?
#
loop_
_entity_poly.entity_id
_entity_poly.type
_entity_poly.pdbx_seq_one_letter_code
_entity_poly.pdbx_strand_id
1 'polypeptide(L)' 'MKGFQFSKFDAGKNAPTKFDQLLNLFMQLLTYTSGDVAEAIHWMNELDKQYQLTDENYGMGDFIDELKEREYLKEN' A
#
# COMPACT_ATOMS: atom_id res chain seq x y z
N MET A 1 -14.67 -18.20 -32.08
CA MET A 1 -15.50 -17.76 -30.93
C MET A 1 -14.63 -17.81 -29.69
N LYS A 2 -14.43 -16.69 -28.97
CA LYS A 2 -13.74 -16.71 -27.68
C LYS A 2 -14.77 -17.14 -26.62
N GLY A 3 -14.59 -18.33 -26.05
CA GLY A 3 -15.43 -18.85 -24.97
C GLY A 3 -14.97 -18.31 -23.60
N PHE A 4 -15.89 -18.28 -22.64
CA PHE A 4 -15.57 -17.94 -21.25
C PHE A 4 -14.93 -19.14 -20.56
N GLN A 5 -13.80 -18.90 -19.89
CA GLN A 5 -13.08 -19.91 -19.12
C GLN A 5 -13.21 -19.57 -17.64
N PHE A 6 -13.97 -20.40 -16.91
CA PHE A 6 -14.12 -20.25 -15.47
C PHE A 6 -13.08 -21.11 -14.76
N SER A 7 -12.39 -20.53 -13.78
CA SER A 7 -11.46 -21.23 -12.88
C SER A 7 -11.98 -21.18 -11.45
N LYS A 8 -11.51 -22.10 -10.60
CA LYS A 8 -11.78 -22.06 -9.16
C LYS A 8 -11.14 -20.80 -8.57
N PHE A 9 -11.86 -20.13 -7.67
CA PHE A 9 -11.33 -19.00 -6.92
C PHE A 9 -10.11 -19.45 -6.12
N ASP A 10 -8.99 -18.77 -6.34
CA ASP A 10 -7.73 -18.99 -5.64
C ASP A 10 -7.45 -17.73 -4.83
N ALA A 11 -7.68 -17.82 -3.52
CA ALA A 11 -7.48 -16.71 -2.59
C ALA A 11 -6.00 -16.31 -2.48
N GLY A 12 -5.07 -17.24 -2.74
CA GLY A 12 -3.63 -16.97 -2.67
C GLY A 12 -3.11 -16.24 -3.90
N LYS A 13 -3.65 -16.55 -5.10
CA LYS A 13 -3.28 -15.85 -6.34
C LYS A 13 -3.63 -14.37 -6.37
N ASN A 14 -4.68 -13.98 -5.64
CA ASN A 14 -5.15 -12.59 -5.58
C ASN A 14 -4.96 -11.99 -4.19
N ALA A 15 -4.13 -12.60 -3.34
CA ALA A 15 -3.81 -12.02 -2.05
C ALA A 15 -3.09 -10.67 -2.30
N PRO A 16 -3.58 -9.56 -1.73
CA PRO A 16 -2.94 -8.27 -1.92
C PRO A 16 -1.51 -8.31 -1.40
N THR A 17 -0.58 -7.76 -2.16
CA THR A 17 0.81 -7.66 -1.74
C THR A 17 0.93 -6.78 -0.49
N LYS A 18 2.07 -6.84 0.21
CA LYS A 18 2.32 -5.94 1.35
C LYS A 18 2.18 -4.48 0.93
N PHE A 19 2.73 -4.13 -0.24
CA PHE A 19 2.55 -2.81 -0.85
C PHE A 19 1.07 -2.46 -1.04
N ASP A 20 0.25 -3.34 -1.64
CA ASP A 20 -1.17 -3.05 -1.90
C ASP A 20 -1.95 -2.80 -0.61
N GLN A 21 -1.61 -3.53 0.46
CA GLN A 21 -2.22 -3.35 1.79
C GLN A 21 -1.86 -1.97 2.37
N LEU A 22 -0.57 -1.60 2.33
CA LEU A 22 -0.09 -0.32 2.84
C LEU A 22 -0.57 0.86 1.99
N LEU A 23 -0.63 0.70 0.66
CA LEU A 23 -1.17 1.69 -0.26
C LEU A 23 -2.64 1.97 0.05
N ASN A 24 -3.44 0.93 0.29
CA ASN A 24 -4.85 1.11 0.64
C ASN A 24 -5.00 1.93 1.92
N LEU A 25 -4.23 1.60 2.97
CA LEU A 25 -4.22 2.36 4.21
C LEU A 25 -3.74 3.81 4.00
N PHE A 26 -2.66 4.01 3.25
CA PHE A 26 -2.12 5.32 2.92
C PHE A 26 -3.15 6.21 2.20
N MET A 27 -3.90 5.68 1.23
CA MET A 27 -4.95 6.42 0.53
C MET A 27 -6.11 6.82 1.46
N GLN A 28 -6.45 5.98 2.44
CA GLN A 28 -7.42 6.35 3.48
C GLN A 28 -6.87 7.48 4.35
N LEU A 29 -5.62 7.38 4.81
CA LEU A 29 -4.97 8.43 5.61
C LEU A 29 -4.88 9.75 4.85
N LEU A 30 -4.53 9.74 3.56
CA LEU A 30 -4.57 10.93 2.72
C LEU A 30 -5.94 11.61 2.71
N THR A 31 -7.03 10.84 2.75
CA THR A 31 -8.38 11.41 2.82
C THR A 31 -8.60 12.12 4.17
N TYR A 32 -8.08 11.57 5.26
CA TYR A 32 -8.18 12.17 6.60
C TYR A 32 -7.25 13.36 6.81
N THR A 33 -6.06 13.35 6.19
CA THR A 33 -5.09 14.45 6.25
C THR A 33 -5.32 15.51 5.17
N SER A 34 -6.49 15.50 4.51
CA SER A 34 -6.84 16.46 3.46
C SER A 34 -5.83 16.52 2.30
N GLY A 35 -5.20 15.39 1.99
CA GLY A 35 -4.19 15.26 0.95
C GLY A 35 -2.76 15.58 1.40
N ASP A 36 -2.52 15.88 2.68
CA ASP A 36 -1.16 16.05 3.20
C ASP A 36 -0.44 14.70 3.25
N VAL A 37 0.49 14.53 2.31
CA VAL A 37 1.34 13.33 2.19
C VAL A 37 2.26 13.17 3.39
N ALA A 38 2.88 14.25 3.87
CA ALA A 38 3.83 14.18 4.97
C ALA A 38 3.12 13.75 6.26
N GLU A 39 1.93 14.29 6.51
CA GLU A 39 1.10 13.89 7.65
C GLU A 39 0.60 12.44 7.51
N ALA A 40 0.18 12.03 6.30
CA ALA A 40 -0.25 10.65 6.08
C ALA A 40 0.88 9.63 6.32
N ILE A 41 2.11 9.93 5.85
CA ILE A 41 3.29 9.10 6.12
C ILE A 41 3.66 9.11 7.60
N HIS A 42 3.48 10.23 8.31
CA HIS A 42 3.67 10.27 9.76
C HIS A 42 2.71 9.29 10.47
N TRP A 43 1.42 9.31 10.12
CA TRP A 43 0.44 8.37 10.66
C TRP A 43 0.74 6.92 10.30
N MET A 44 1.22 6.63 9.09
CA MET A 44 1.67 5.29 8.71
C MET A 44 2.77 4.76 9.64
N ASN A 45 3.75 5.59 9.99
CA ASN A 45 4.82 5.22 10.93
C ASN A 45 4.30 4.97 12.35
N GLU A 46 3.37 5.79 12.84
CA GLU A 46 2.76 5.58 14.16
C GLU A 46 1.95 4.27 14.21
N LEU A 47 1.20 3.96 13.15
CA LEU A 47 0.48 2.71 13.04
C LEU A 47 1.43 1.51 12.94
N ASP A 48 2.52 1.63 12.19
CA ASP A 48 3.52 0.57 12.06
C ASP A 48 4.18 0.23 13.41
N LYS A 49 4.49 1.24 14.23
CA LYS A 49 5.01 1.02 15.60
C LYS A 49 4.03 0.24 16.49
N GLN A 50 2.72 0.49 16.35
CA GLN A 50 1.70 -0.13 17.20
C GLN A 50 1.29 -1.53 16.72
N TYR A 51 1.23 -1.72 15.40
CA TYR A 51 0.63 -2.90 14.79
C TYR A 51 1.60 -3.76 13.97
N GLN A 52 2.88 -3.34 13.87
CA GLN A 52 3.92 -4.08 13.14
C GLN A 52 3.45 -4.39 11.71
N LEU A 53 3.05 -3.34 10.98
CA LEU A 53 2.52 -3.48 9.63
C LEU A 53 3.62 -3.97 8.66
N THR A 54 4.86 -3.60 8.95
CA THR A 54 6.08 -3.95 8.23
C THR A 54 6.86 -5.06 8.93
N ASP A 55 7.88 -5.58 8.24
CA ASP A 55 8.76 -6.62 8.77
C ASP A 55 10.21 -6.42 8.31
N GLU A 56 11.11 -7.31 8.70
CA GLU A 56 12.55 -7.23 8.40
C GLU A 56 12.87 -7.21 6.90
N ASN A 57 11.97 -7.72 6.05
CA ASN A 57 12.18 -7.79 4.60
C ASN A 57 11.49 -6.65 3.84
N TYR A 58 10.56 -5.94 4.48
CA TYR A 58 9.80 -4.87 3.85
C TYR A 58 9.38 -3.85 4.91
N GLY A 59 10.14 -2.76 4.99
CA GLY A 59 9.96 -1.64 5.92
C GLY A 59 9.15 -0.48 5.34
N MET A 60 8.91 0.53 6.17
CA MET A 60 8.22 1.75 5.74
C MET A 60 9.03 2.55 4.71
N GLY A 61 10.37 2.46 4.76
CA GLY A 61 11.26 3.05 3.74
C GLY A 61 11.02 2.43 2.36
N ASP A 62 10.95 1.11 2.28
CA ASP A 62 10.69 0.38 1.04
C ASP A 62 9.33 0.77 0.44
N PHE A 63 8.31 0.90 1.30
CA PHE A 63 7.00 1.39 0.87
C PHE A 63 7.05 2.80 0.25
N ILE A 64 7.76 3.74 0.89
CA ILE A 64 7.89 5.12 0.41
C ILE A 64 8.65 5.17 -0.91
N ASP A 65 9.73 4.40 -1.04
CA ASP A 65 10.51 4.32 -2.28
C ASP A 65 9.66 3.72 -3.41
N GLU A 66 8.92 2.65 -3.13
CA GLU A 66 8.02 2.02 -4.10
C GLU A 66 6.86 2.94 -4.51
N LEU A 67 6.35 3.80 -3.63
CA LEU A 67 5.38 4.84 -3.98
C LEU A 67 5.93 5.82 -5.02
N LYS A 68 7.21 6.20 -4.89
CA LYS A 68 7.89 7.09 -5.85
C LYS A 68 8.15 6.37 -7.18
N GLU A 69 8.65 5.14 -7.13
CA GLU A 69 8.91 4.32 -8.32
C GLU A 69 7.64 4.07 -9.16
N ARG A 70 6.50 3.88 -8.48
CA ARG A 70 5.19 3.68 -9.10
C ARG A 70 4.45 4.98 -9.45
N GLU A 71 5.12 6.13 -9.34
CA GLU A 71 4.60 7.47 -9.65
C GLU A 71 3.34 7.89 -8.86
N TYR A 72 3.10 7.31 -7.67
CA TYR A 72 2.03 7.76 -6.77
C TYR A 72 2.37 9.10 -6.11
N LEU A 73 3.66 9.41 -5.95
CA LEU A 73 4.16 10.69 -5.46
C LEU A 73 4.91 11.40 -6.59
N LYS A 74 4.52 12.63 -6.89
CA LYS A 74 5.29 13.52 -7.77
C LYS A 74 6.04 14.54 -6.92
N GLU A 75 7.36 14.58 -7.05
CA GLU A 75 8.14 15.73 -6.62
C GLU A 75 7.81 16.88 -7.58
N ASN A 76 7.20 17.95 -7.05
CA ASN A 76 7.01 19.22 -7.75
C ASN A 76 8.02 20.24 -7.22
#